data_AF-D1Q011-F1
#
_entry.id   AF-D1Q011-F1
#
_cell.length_a   1.000
_cell.length_b   1.000
_cell.length_c   1.000
_cell.angle_alpha   90.00
_cell.angle_beta   90.00
_cell.angle_gamma   90.00
#
_symmetry.space_group_name_H-M   'P 1'
#
loop_
_entity.id
_entity.type
_entity.pdbx_description
1 polymer ?
#
loop_
_entity_poly.entity_id
_entity_poly.type
_entity_poly.pdbx_seq_one_letter_code
_entity_poly.pdbx_strand_id
1 'polypeptide(L)'
;MKLRLVKFYDEEQDRELAFLTNAFHLTAPEIANLYKNRWQIELFFKWLKQHLKIMKLWGNTENAVRIQISSAIIAYCLVATVQHDFQLKRSTYEVLQILSISLMDKTPLVDLFERTDFNNVKELDCPHFPGLFD
;
A
#
# COMPACT_ATOMS: atom_id res chain seq x y z
N MET A 1 -26.18 3.95 -22.04
CA MET A 1 -24.88 4.42 -21.51
C MET A 1 -23.85 4.29 -22.62
N LYS A 2 -23.19 5.38 -23.04
CA LYS A 2 -22.20 5.35 -24.15
C LYS A 2 -20.83 4.98 -23.59
N LEU A 3 -20.12 4.07 -24.24
CA LEU A 3 -18.76 3.65 -23.90
C LEU A 3 -17.86 3.85 -25.12
N ARG A 4 -16.56 3.99 -24.90
CA ARG A 4 -15.55 3.93 -25.96
C ARG A 4 -14.45 2.95 -25.61
N LEU A 5 -13.92 2.30 -26.63
CA LEU A 5 -12.71 1.50 -26.55
C LEU A 5 -11.51 2.40 -26.83
N VAL A 6 -10.52 2.35 -25.96
CA VAL A 6 -9.28 3.11 -26.07
C VAL A 6 -8.13 2.12 -26.11
N LYS A 7 -7.30 2.22 -27.14
CA LYS A 7 -6.11 1.37 -27.32
C LYS A 7 -4.87 2.18 -27.00
N PHE A 8 -3.96 1.58 -26.26
CA PHE A 8 -2.69 2.17 -25.86
C PHE A 8 -1.60 1.12 -26.06
N TYR A 9 -0.53 1.48 -26.75
CA TYR A 9 0.63 0.60 -26.92
C TYR A 9 1.66 0.97 -25.85
N ASP A 10 2.01 0.00 -25.03
CA ASP A 10 2.99 0.11 -23.95
C ASP A 10 4.35 -0.32 -24.50
N GLU A 11 5.20 0.67 -24.84
CA GLU A 11 6.53 0.43 -25.42
C GLU A 11 7.48 -0.27 -24.44
N GLU A 12 7.32 -0.07 -23.13
CA GLU A 12 8.19 -0.68 -22.11
C GLU A 12 7.95 -2.19 -22.01
N GLN A 13 6.69 -2.63 -22.18
CA GLN A 13 6.29 -4.03 -22.04
C GLN A 13 5.97 -4.70 -23.37
N ASP A 14 6.22 -3.99 -24.49
CA ASP A 14 5.95 -4.42 -25.86
C ASP A 14 4.56 -5.09 -26.01
N ARG A 15 3.52 -4.38 -25.55
CA ARG A 15 2.14 -4.91 -25.57
C ARG A 15 1.09 -3.85 -25.85
N GLU A 16 0.04 -4.25 -26.56
CA GLU A 16 -1.15 -3.42 -26.76
C GLU A 16 -2.16 -3.66 -25.62
N LEU A 17 -2.57 -2.58 -24.98
CA LEU A 17 -3.60 -2.56 -23.95
C LEU A 17 -4.89 -1.94 -24.50
N ALA A 18 -6.02 -2.55 -24.16
CA ALA A 18 -7.34 -2.10 -24.56
C ALA A 18 -8.20 -1.81 -23.32
N PHE A 19 -8.71 -0.59 -23.23
CA PHE A 19 -9.49 -0.08 -22.11
C PHE A 19 -10.89 0.31 -22.56
N LEU A 20 -11.91 -0.14 -21.83
CA LEU A 20 -13.30 0.27 -22.04
C LEU A 20 -13.66 1.34 -21.00
N THR A 21 -14.03 2.54 -21.45
CA THR A 21 -14.31 3.66 -20.53
C THR A 21 -15.50 4.50 -20.97
N ASN A 22 -16.16 5.14 -20.00
CA ASN A 22 -17.15 6.20 -20.20
C ASN A 22 -16.53 7.60 -20.07
N ALA A 23 -15.24 7.71 -19.75
CA ALA A 23 -14.55 8.98 -19.59
C ALA A 23 -14.10 9.50 -20.97
N PHE A 24 -14.99 10.22 -21.65
CA PHE A 24 -14.72 10.78 -22.99
C PHE A 24 -13.76 11.98 -23.00
N HIS A 25 -13.62 12.67 -21.86
CA HIS A 25 -12.79 13.86 -21.71
C HIS A 25 -11.29 13.54 -21.55
N LEU A 26 -10.95 12.30 -21.20
CA LEU A 26 -9.56 11.88 -21.02
C LEU A 26 -8.93 11.48 -22.35
N THR A 27 -7.61 11.46 -22.41
CA THR A 27 -6.83 10.94 -23.52
C THR A 27 -6.44 9.48 -23.28
N ALA A 28 -5.96 8.80 -24.33
CA ALA A 28 -5.49 7.42 -24.20
C ALA A 28 -4.37 7.22 -23.15
N PRO A 29 -3.31 8.06 -23.09
CA PRO A 29 -2.28 7.93 -22.07
C PRO A 29 -2.80 8.21 -20.66
N GLU A 30 -3.73 9.17 -20.47
CA GLU A 30 -4.34 9.43 -19.16
C GLU A 30 -5.15 8.23 -18.66
N ILE A 31 -5.88 7.57 -19.56
CA ILE A 31 -6.60 6.34 -19.23
C ILE A 31 -5.62 5.22 -18.87
N ALA A 32 -4.56 5.03 -19.66
CA ALA A 32 -3.54 4.04 -19.36
C ALA A 32 -2.90 4.29 -17.98
N ASN A 33 -2.61 5.55 -17.65
CA ASN A 33 -2.07 5.95 -16.35
C ASN A 33 -3.06 5.71 -15.20
N LEU A 34 -4.35 6.00 -15.38
CA LEU A 34 -5.38 5.67 -14.40
C LEU A 34 -5.46 4.17 -14.14
N TYR A 35 -5.36 3.35 -15.19
CA TYR A 35 -5.29 1.90 -15.04
C TYR A 35 -4.00 1.44 -14.36
N LYS A 36 -2.87 2.12 -14.57
CA LYS A 36 -1.63 1.89 -13.81
C LYS A 36 -1.81 2.20 -12.32
N ASN A 37 -2.49 3.30 -11.99
CA ASN A 37 -2.81 3.64 -10.59
C ASN A 37 -3.76 2.62 -9.93
N ARG A 38 -4.68 2.03 -10.70
CA ARG A 38 -5.52 0.93 -10.19
C ARG A 38 -4.69 -0.27 -9.74
N TRP A 39 -3.60 -0.61 -10.44
CA TRP A 39 -2.70 -1.69 -10.02
C TRP A 39 -2.01 -1.39 -8.68
N GLN A 40 -1.74 -0.12 -8.37
CA GLN A 40 -1.16 0.26 -7.06
C GLN A 40 -2.08 -0.13 -5.91
N ILE A 41 -3.40 -0.03 -6.09
CA ILE A 41 -4.38 -0.47 -5.07
C ILE A 41 -4.30 -1.99 -4.86
N GLU A 42 -4.12 -2.77 -5.92
CA GLU A 42 -3.97 -4.22 -5.82
C GLU A 42 -2.66 -4.61 -5.11
N LEU A 43 -1.56 -3.91 -5.42
CA LEU A 43 -0.28 -4.06 -4.72
C LEU A 43 -0.39 -3.68 -3.24
N PHE A 44 -1.13 -2.60 -2.92
CA PHE A 44 -1.43 -2.21 -1.54
C PHE A 44 -2.18 -3.31 -0.80
N PHE A 45 -3.27 -3.85 -1.37
CA PHE A 45 -4.00 -4.94 -0.73
C PHE A 45 -3.19 -6.24 -0.65
N LYS A 46 -2.31 -6.51 -1.62
CA LYS A 46 -1.36 -7.62 -1.55
C LYS A 46 -0.41 -7.45 -0.35
N TRP A 47 0.18 -6.26 -0.22
CA TRP A 47 1.05 -5.91 0.90
C TRP A 47 0.31 -6.02 2.24
N LEU A 48 -0.89 -5.46 2.33
CA LEU A 48 -1.73 -5.46 3.53
C LEU A 48 -2.03 -6.90 3.99
N LYS A 49 -2.42 -7.78 3.06
CA LYS A 49 -2.65 -9.20 3.35
C LYS A 49 -1.38 -9.93 3.81
N GLN A 50 -0.23 -9.62 3.22
CA GLN A 50 1.06 -10.26 3.54
C GLN A 50 1.59 -9.84 4.92
N HIS A 51 1.59 -8.55 5.23
CA HIS A 51 2.33 -8.02 6.37
C HIS A 51 1.50 -7.87 7.65
N LEU A 52 0.19 -7.63 7.54
CA LEU A 52 -0.69 -7.44 8.72
C LEU A 52 -1.31 -8.75 9.23
N LYS A 53 -0.87 -9.93 8.75
CA LYS A 53 -1.42 -11.26 9.10
C LYS A 53 -2.96 -11.30 9.09
N ILE A 54 -3.60 -10.57 8.17
CA ILE A 54 -5.07 -10.50 8.03
C ILE A 54 -5.67 -11.85 7.58
N MET A 55 -4.83 -12.85 7.30
CA MET A 55 -5.25 -14.15 6.77
C MET A 55 -6.20 -14.96 7.65
N LYS A 56 -6.37 -14.63 8.93
CA LYS A 56 -7.45 -15.21 9.75
C LYS A 56 -8.47 -14.13 10.09
N LEU A 57 -9.64 -14.24 9.48
CA LEU A 57 -10.81 -13.50 9.91
C LEU A 57 -11.22 -13.99 11.30
N TRP A 58 -11.34 -13.07 12.27
CA TRP A 58 -11.75 -13.42 13.63
C TRP A 58 -13.26 -13.69 13.74
N GLY A 59 -14.01 -13.40 12.67
CA GLY A 59 -15.42 -13.75 12.51
C GLY A 59 -15.82 -13.71 11.04
N ASN A 60 -16.81 -14.53 10.67
CA ASN A 60 -17.32 -14.62 9.29
C ASN A 60 -18.51 -13.70 9.01
N THR A 61 -18.90 -12.83 9.94
CA THR A 61 -19.97 -11.86 9.70
C THR A 61 -19.44 -10.69 8.89
N GLU A 62 -20.30 -10.10 8.05
CA GLU A 62 -19.93 -8.94 7.23
C GLU A 62 -19.36 -7.80 8.06
N ASN A 63 -19.95 -7.53 9.23
CA ASN A 63 -19.48 -6.50 10.15
C ASN A 63 -18.09 -6.81 10.72
N ALA A 64 -17.82 -8.06 11.09
CA ALA A 64 -16.50 -8.46 11.58
C ALA A 64 -15.43 -8.26 10.50
N VAL A 65 -15.73 -8.63 9.25
CA VAL A 65 -14.85 -8.42 8.11
C VAL A 65 -14.61 -6.93 7.85
N ARG A 66 -15.67 -6.11 7.85
CA ARG A 66 -15.56 -4.65 7.66
C ARG A 66 -14.69 -4.01 8.73
N ILE A 67 -14.91 -4.34 10.00
CA ILE A 67 -14.11 -3.82 11.12
C ILE A 67 -12.65 -4.23 10.97
N GLN A 68 -12.37 -5.49 10.63
CA GLN A 68 -11.01 -5.98 10.48
C GLN A 68 -10.25 -5.28 9.34
N ILE A 69 -10.90 -5.05 8.19
CA ILE A 69 -10.32 -4.30 7.07
C ILE A 69 -10.06 -2.85 7.49
N SER A 70 -11.04 -2.19 8.12
CA SER A 70 -10.88 -0.80 8.58
C SER A 70 -9.74 -0.66 9.58
N SER A 71 -9.64 -1.55 10.58
CA SER A 71 -8.54 -1.54 11.56
C SER A 71 -7.18 -1.76 10.90
N ALA A 72 -7.08 -2.63 9.90
CA ALA A 72 -5.85 -2.86 9.15
C ALA A 72 -5.41 -1.61 8.36
N ILE A 73 -6.35 -0.92 7.72
CA ILE A 73 -6.08 0.33 7.00
C ILE A 73 -5.63 1.42 7.98
N ILE A 74 -6.32 1.57 9.12
CA ILE A 74 -5.94 2.54 10.16
C ILE A 74 -4.51 2.25 10.67
N ALA A 75 -4.19 0.99 10.96
CA ALA A 75 -2.85 0.61 11.42
C ALA A 75 -1.78 0.94 10.37
N TYR A 76 -2.04 0.67 9.08
CA TYR A 76 -1.14 1.07 8.00
C TYR A 76 -0.94 2.59 7.95
N CYS A 77 -2.02 3.38 8.00
CA CYS A 77 -1.93 4.83 7.98
C CYS A 77 -1.07 5.36 9.14
N LEU A 78 -1.24 4.82 10.34
CA LEU A 78 -0.43 5.21 11.50
C LEU A 78 1.06 4.91 11.28
N VAL A 79 1.39 3.73 10.75
CA VAL A 79 2.79 3.38 10.44
C VAL A 79 3.36 4.29 9.36
N ALA A 80 2.59 4.58 8.31
CA ALA A 80 3.00 5.49 7.24
C ALA A 80 3.23 6.91 7.75
N THR A 81 2.34 7.43 8.62
CA THR A 81 2.53 8.73 9.28
C THR A 81 3.80 8.75 10.12
N VAL A 82 4.06 7.73 10.94
CA VAL A 82 5.31 7.63 11.72
C VAL A 82 6.53 7.57 10.80
N GLN A 83 6.48 6.78 9.74
CA GLN A 83 7.59 6.69 8.78
C GLN A 83 7.89 8.04 8.12
N HIS A 84 6.84 8.77 7.74
CA HIS A 84 6.93 10.09 7.12
C HIS A 84 7.44 11.16 8.09
N ASP A 85 6.82 11.28 9.27
CA ASP A 85 7.12 12.33 10.25
C ASP A 85 8.53 12.21 10.82
N PHE A 86 9.03 10.98 11.00
CA PHE A 86 10.39 10.72 11.46
C PHE A 86 11.40 10.54 10.33
N GLN A 87 11.00 10.75 9.06
CA GLN A 87 11.82 10.61 7.85
C GLN A 87 12.66 9.31 7.84
N LEU A 88 12.04 8.22 8.29
CA LEU A 88 12.74 6.95 8.46
C LEU A 88 13.10 6.39 7.08
N LYS A 89 14.40 6.12 6.85
CA LYS A 89 14.90 5.46 5.63
C LYS A 89 14.56 3.96 5.56
N ARG A 90 13.80 3.46 6.53
CA ARG A 90 13.41 2.05 6.66
C ARG A 90 12.13 1.78 5.88
N SER A 91 11.91 0.52 5.52
CA SER A 91 10.65 0.11 4.89
C SER A 91 9.47 0.23 5.86
N THR A 92 8.26 0.45 5.35
CA THR A 92 7.03 0.52 6.16
C THR A 92 6.82 -0.76 6.98
N TYR A 93 7.27 -1.91 6.46
CA TYR A 93 7.21 -3.18 7.17
C TYR A 93 8.14 -3.24 8.38
N GLU A 94 9.39 -2.77 8.26
CA GLU A 94 10.32 -2.74 9.39
C GLU A 94 9.83 -1.82 10.50
N VAL A 95 9.29 -0.65 10.12
CA VAL A 95 8.65 0.28 11.08
C VAL A 95 7.49 -0.41 11.78
N LEU A 96 6.63 -1.13 11.04
CA LEU A 96 5.54 -1.93 11.61
C LEU A 96 6.05 -3.01 12.57
N GLN A 97 7.14 -3.72 12.24
CA GLN A 97 7.71 -4.78 13.10
C GLN A 97 8.25 -4.20 14.40
N ILE A 98 9.02 -3.11 14.33
CA ILE A 98 9.58 -2.43 15.49
C ILE A 98 8.45 -1.96 16.40
N LEU A 99 7.45 -1.27 15.85
CA LEU A 99 6.27 -0.84 16.60
C LEU A 99 5.53 -2.02 17.22
N SER A 100 5.37 -3.13 16.49
CA SER A 100 4.67 -4.34 16.97
C SER A 100 5.37 -4.98 18.18
N ILE A 101 6.71 -5.03 18.18
CA ILE A 101 7.50 -5.59 19.28
C ILE A 101 7.49 -4.64 20.49
N SER A 102 7.44 -3.33 20.23
CA SER A 102 7.51 -2.28 21.24
C SER A 102 6.15 -1.68 21.61
N LEU A 103 5.04 -2.37 21.30
CA LEU A 103 3.68 -1.88 21.57
C LEU A 103 3.41 -1.52 23.03
N MET A 104 4.07 -2.19 23.97
CA MET A 104 3.93 -1.94 25.41
C MET A 104 5.10 -1.12 25.99
N ASP A 105 6.06 -0.76 25.15
CA ASP A 105 7.20 0.05 25.54
C ASP A 105 6.75 1.52 25.69
N LYS A 106 7.31 2.21 26.68
CA LYS A 106 7.04 3.62 26.96
C LYS A 106 8.18 4.52 26.47
N THR A 107 9.20 3.95 25.82
CA THR A 107 10.26 4.73 25.18
C THR A 107 9.69 5.66 24.12
N PRO A 108 10.17 6.92 24.04
CA PRO A 108 9.81 7.81 22.95
C PRO A 108 10.16 7.18 21.60
N LEU A 109 9.33 7.42 20.58
CA LEU A 109 9.52 6.83 19.25
C LEU A 109 10.88 7.18 18.62
N VAL A 110 11.40 8.39 18.87
CA VAL A 110 12.73 8.80 18.40
C VAL A 110 13.81 7.83 18.90
N ASP A 111 13.89 7.66 20.21
CA ASP A 111 14.85 6.76 20.87
C ASP A 111 14.65 5.30 20.44
N LEU A 112 13.41 4.90 20.20
CA LEU A 112 13.06 3.55 19.76
C LEU A 112 13.69 3.21 18.40
N PHE A 113 13.57 4.12 17.43
CA PHE A 113 14.10 3.93 16.09
C PHE A 113 15.61 4.12 16.01
N GLU A 114 16.21 4.93 16.89
CA GLU A 114 17.66 5.06 17.01
C GLU A 114 18.33 3.81 17.61
N ARG A 115 17.67 3.12 18.55
CA ARG A 115 18.24 1.94 19.23
C ARG A 115 18.14 0.64 18.43
N THR A 116 17.20 0.56 17.49
CA THR A 116 16.87 -0.69 16.80
C THR A 116 17.70 -0.87 15.52
N ASP A 117 19.02 -1.00 15.60
CA ASP A 117 19.85 -1.45 14.46
C ASP A 117 19.76 -2.97 14.27
N PHE A 118 18.64 -3.46 13.74
CA PHE A 118 18.54 -4.86 13.32
C PHE A 118 18.96 -5.03 11.86
N ASN A 119 20.25 -5.29 11.65
CA ASN A 119 20.76 -5.86 10.40
C ASN A 119 20.22 -7.29 10.22
N ASN A 120 19.19 -7.45 9.39
CA ASN A 120 18.79 -8.62 8.60
C ASN A 120 17.27 -8.80 8.63
N VAL A 121 16.58 -8.56 7.51
CA VAL A 121 15.78 -9.56 6.78
C VAL A 121 15.72 -9.12 5.31
N LYS A 122 16.01 -10.08 4.41
CA LYS A 122 15.99 -9.97 2.94
C LYS A 122 14.92 -9.00 2.40
N GLU A 123 15.38 -8.05 1.60
CA GLU A 123 14.57 -7.16 0.76
C GLU A 123 13.49 -7.97 0.03
N LEU A 124 12.25 -7.80 0.47
CA LEU A 124 11.10 -7.95 -0.40
C LEU A 124 10.76 -6.54 -0.82
N ASP A 125 11.03 -6.22 -2.08
CA ASP A 125 10.71 -4.94 -2.71
C ASP A 125 9.31 -4.50 -2.30
N CYS A 126 9.27 -3.58 -1.35
CA CYS A 126 8.05 -2.93 -0.94
C CYS A 126 7.81 -1.85 -2.00
N PRO A 127 6.66 -1.83 -2.69
CA PRO A 127 6.33 -0.70 -3.53
C PRO A 127 6.38 0.53 -2.63
N HIS A 128 7.35 1.41 -2.87
CA HIS A 128 7.20 2.78 -2.42
C HIS A 128 5.93 3.24 -3.14
N PHE A 129 4.87 3.55 -2.38
CA PHE A 129 3.62 4.08 -2.93
C PHE A 129 3.76 5.61 -2.92
N PRO A 130 4.41 6.23 -3.93
CA PRO A 130 4.66 7.65 -3.91
C PRO A 130 3.30 8.34 -4.15
N GLY A 131 2.96 9.36 -3.38
CA GLY A 131 1.71 10.10 -3.57
C GLY A 131 0.45 9.53 -2.92
N LEU A 132 0.53 8.58 -1.98
CA LEU A 132 -0.65 8.23 -1.16
C LEU A 132 -0.93 9.26 -0.06
N PHE A 133 0.10 10.00 0.37
CA PHE A 133 0.04 11.03 1.41
C PHE A 133 0.83 12.31 1.06
N ASP A 134 1.29 12.45 -0.19
CA ASP A 134 1.84 13.71 -0.70
C ASP A 134 0.71 14.67 -1.12
#